data_AF-A0A424HCP5-F1
#
_entry.id   AF-A0A424HCP5-F1
#
_cell.length_a   1.000
_cell.length_b   1.000
_cell.length_c   1.000
_cell.angle_alpha   90.00
_cell.angle_beta   90.00
_cell.angle_gamma   90.00
#
_symmetry.space_group_name_H-M   'P 1'
#
loop_
_entity.id
_entity.type
_entity.pdbx_description
1 polymer ?
#
loop_
_entity_poly.entity_id
_entity_poly.type
_entity_poly.pdbx_seq_one_letter_code
_entity_poly.pdbx_strand_id
1 'polypeptide(L)'
;MSSDRQFGFSLIELLLASSLGLVVLMAVMQALLGEQRLGQELGELLHQRQQLQRANDLIASDLRRGLTLAADPLASHHQSACSLARRQPVLHVDGPDGRSTTYSVGSAPSPIWRGWVLMRCGQAFGSDGGINPGSKAQNRVVLDGLDPAPRPWGGCAVPNATPIAASQALPLAACMEPSTGLVQWQLRLRLRSRQLEGGGSSLMKG
;
A
#
# COMPACT_ATOMS: atom_id res chain seq x y z
N MET A 1 -72.55 17.25 31.69
CA MET A 1 -72.22 15.84 31.99
C MET A 1 -71.50 15.28 30.77
N SER A 2 -70.16 15.32 30.80
CA SER A 2 -69.31 14.73 29.76
C SER A 2 -69.02 13.30 30.20
N SER A 3 -69.50 12.31 29.45
CA SER A 3 -69.19 10.91 29.67
C SER A 3 -67.87 10.62 28.96
N ASP A 4 -66.77 10.67 29.70
CA ASP A 4 -65.47 10.16 29.25
C ASP A 4 -65.58 8.64 29.11
N ARG A 5 -65.65 8.17 27.86
CA ARG A 5 -65.46 6.75 27.55
C ARG A 5 -63.97 6.45 27.68
N GLN A 6 -63.58 5.75 28.76
CA GLN A 6 -62.28 5.10 28.83
C GLN A 6 -62.26 3.95 27.83
N PHE A 7 -61.70 4.18 26.64
CA PHE A 7 -61.39 3.13 25.67
C PHE A 7 -60.17 2.34 26.18
N GLY A 8 -60.40 1.15 26.73
CA GLY A 8 -59.33 0.19 27.05
C GLY A 8 -58.94 -0.62 25.81
N PHE A 9 -57.64 -0.87 25.64
CA PHE A 9 -57.12 -1.72 24.57
C PHE A 9 -57.49 -3.18 24.80
N SER A 10 -57.85 -3.88 23.72
CA SER A 10 -57.98 -5.34 23.75
C SER A 10 -56.61 -6.00 23.91
N LEU A 11 -56.55 -7.15 24.59
CA LEU A 11 -55.35 -7.99 24.66
C LEU A 11 -54.78 -8.27 23.26
N ILE A 12 -55.66 -8.47 22.27
CA ILE A 12 -55.28 -8.72 20.88
C ILE A 12 -54.61 -7.50 20.26
N GLU A 13 -55.11 -6.28 20.50
CA GLU A 13 -54.48 -5.05 20.02
C GLU A 13 -53.10 -4.85 20.65
N LEU A 14 -52.94 -5.18 21.94
CA LEU A 14 -51.65 -5.10 22.62
C LEU A 14 -50.63 -6.11 22.04
N LEU A 15 -51.08 -7.33 21.76
CA LEU A 15 -50.26 -8.38 21.13
C LEU A 15 -49.90 -8.01 19.67
N LEU A 16 -50.82 -7.40 18.92
CA LEU A 16 -50.57 -6.88 17.58
C LEU A 16 -49.58 -5.71 17.59
N ALA A 17 -49.77 -4.73 18.47
CA ALA A 17 -48.88 -3.59 18.60
C ALA A 17 -47.46 -4.02 19.01
N SER A 18 -47.34 -4.94 19.96
CA SER A 18 -46.05 -5.46 20.43
C SER A 18 -45.33 -6.31 19.36
N SER A 19 -46.05 -7.19 18.66
CA SER A 19 -45.46 -7.96 17.55
C SER A 19 -45.02 -7.08 16.39
N LEU A 20 -45.81 -6.06 16.03
CA LEU A 20 -45.43 -5.08 15.01
C LEU A 20 -44.19 -4.29 15.43
N GLY A 21 -44.12 -3.86 16.69
CA GLY A 21 -42.95 -3.17 17.25
C GLY A 21 -41.67 -4.02 17.18
N LEU A 22 -41.76 -5.32 17.47
CA LEU A 22 -40.63 -6.25 17.36
C LEU A 22 -40.15 -6.43 15.91
N VAL A 23 -41.08 -6.53 14.96
CA VAL A 23 -40.74 -6.62 13.52
C VAL A 23 -40.01 -5.37 13.06
N VAL A 24 -40.51 -4.18 13.42
CA VAL A 24 -39.87 -2.90 13.07
C VAL A 24 -38.48 -2.81 13.71
N LEU A 25 -38.35 -3.17 15.00
CA LEU A 25 -37.06 -3.16 15.68
C LEU A 25 -36.05 -4.11 15.03
N MET A 26 -36.48 -5.32 14.67
CA MET A 26 -35.63 -6.28 13.98
C MET A 26 -35.18 -5.76 12.60
N ALA A 27 -36.10 -5.13 11.85
CA ALA A 27 -35.76 -4.53 10.55
C ALA A 27 -34.71 -3.42 10.69
N VAL A 28 -34.85 -2.54 11.69
CA VAL A 28 -33.86 -1.48 11.97
C VAL A 28 -32.51 -2.07 12.37
N MET A 29 -32.48 -3.09 13.24
CA MET A 29 -31.23 -3.76 13.61
C MET A 29 -30.54 -4.39 12.40
N GLN A 30 -31.28 -5.05 11.50
CA GLN A 30 -30.72 -5.62 10.28
C GLN A 30 -30.14 -4.55 9.36
N ALA A 31 -30.80 -3.40 9.22
CA ALA A 31 -30.28 -2.27 8.46
C ALA A 31 -28.95 -1.75 9.03
N LEU A 32 -28.89 -1.51 10.34
CA LEU A 32 -27.68 -1.03 11.03
C LEU A 32 -26.51 -2.02 10.92
N LEU A 33 -26.77 -3.33 11.08
CA LEU A 33 -25.74 -4.36 10.92
C LEU A 33 -25.25 -4.47 9.46
N GLY A 34 -26.13 -4.20 8.49
CA GLY A 34 -25.76 -4.11 7.07
C GLY A 34 -24.77 -2.97 6.80
N GLU A 35 -25.03 -1.78 7.35
CA GLU A 35 -24.15 -0.62 7.19
C GLU A 35 -22.76 -0.81 7.83
N GLN A 36 -22.69 -1.49 8.97
CA GLN A 36 -21.40 -1.77 9.63
C GLN A 36 -20.44 -2.58 8.74
N ARG A 37 -20.96 -3.58 8.01
CA ARG A 37 -20.15 -4.40 7.10
C ARG A 37 -19.59 -3.57 5.94
N LEU A 38 -20.43 -2.72 5.35
CA LEU A 38 -20.00 -1.79 4.29
C LEU A 38 -18.93 -0.80 4.80
N GLY A 39 -19.13 -0.28 6.02
CA GLY A 39 -18.18 0.63 6.66
C GLY A 39 -16.81 0.00 6.90
N GLN A 40 -16.77 -1.27 7.34
CA GLN A 40 -15.51 -2.00 7.54
C GLN A 40 -14.76 -2.23 6.23
N GLU A 41 -15.45 -2.67 5.17
CA GLU A 41 -14.82 -2.87 3.86
C GLU A 41 -14.27 -1.57 3.28
N LEU A 42 -15.02 -0.47 3.39
CA LEU A 42 -14.57 0.85 2.95
C LEU A 42 -13.36 1.32 3.76
N GLY A 43 -13.38 1.12 5.09
CA GLY A 43 -12.27 1.44 5.98
C GLY A 43 -10.98 0.70 5.61
N GLU A 44 -11.06 -0.61 5.34
CA GLU A 44 -9.92 -1.42 4.89
C GLU A 44 -9.34 -0.88 3.58
N LEU A 45 -10.20 -0.54 2.60
CA LEU A 45 -9.78 0.00 1.31
C LEU A 45 -9.10 1.36 1.43
N LEU A 46 -9.65 2.26 2.24
CA LEU A 46 -9.07 3.58 2.49
C LEU A 46 -7.71 3.47 3.18
N HIS A 47 -7.61 2.60 4.19
CA HIS A 47 -6.35 2.36 4.89
C HIS A 47 -5.26 1.86 3.93
N GLN A 48 -5.59 0.92 3.05
CA GLN A 48 -4.64 0.41 2.08
C GLN A 48 -4.23 1.43 1.02
N ARG A 49 -5.17 2.23 0.51
CA ARG A 49 -4.85 3.33 -0.41
C ARG A 49 -3.89 4.32 0.24
N GLN A 50 -4.10 4.63 1.52
CA GLN A 50 -3.20 5.50 2.27
C GLN A 50 -1.80 4.88 2.45
N GLN A 51 -1.71 3.58 2.74
CA GLN A 51 -0.42 2.87 2.84
C GLN A 51 0.33 2.87 1.49
N LEU A 52 -0.37 2.58 0.40
CA LEU A 52 0.17 2.62 -0.96
C LEU A 52 0.67 4.03 -1.34
N GLN A 53 -0.11 5.06 -1.02
CA GLN A 53 0.29 6.44 -1.27
C GLN A 53 1.57 6.79 -0.52
N ARG A 54 1.65 6.47 0.78
CA ARG A 54 2.86 6.72 1.59
C ARG A 54 4.08 5.96 1.07
N ALA A 55 3.90 4.74 0.57
CA ALA A 55 4.98 3.97 -0.05
C ALA A 55 5.46 4.63 -1.35
N ASN A 56 4.54 5.12 -2.20
CA ASN A 56 4.89 5.87 -3.41
C ASN A 56 5.61 7.19 -3.07
N ASP A 57 5.12 7.94 -2.09
CA ASP A 57 5.73 9.20 -1.66
C ASP A 57 7.15 8.96 -1.11
N LEU A 58 7.35 7.83 -0.41
CA LEU A 58 8.66 7.42 0.09
C LEU A 58 9.63 7.08 -1.05
N ILE A 59 9.21 6.27 -2.04
CA ILE A 59 10.02 5.97 -3.24
C ILE A 59 10.36 7.26 -3.97
N ALA A 60 9.37 8.14 -4.20
CA ALA A 60 9.57 9.43 -4.85
C ALA A 60 10.56 10.33 -4.08
N SER A 61 10.50 10.32 -2.75
CA SER A 61 11.43 11.07 -1.90
C SER A 61 12.86 10.54 -1.98
N ASP A 62 13.03 9.21 -2.01
CA ASP A 62 14.35 8.61 -2.19
C ASP A 62 14.92 8.86 -3.59
N LEU A 63 14.11 8.74 -4.64
CA LEU A 63 14.53 9.03 -6.03
C LEU A 63 14.95 10.49 -6.23
N ARG A 64 14.21 11.45 -5.67
CA ARG A 64 14.56 12.89 -5.75
C ARG A 64 15.87 13.24 -5.03
N ARG A 65 16.25 12.43 -4.04
CA ARG A 65 17.49 12.62 -3.25
C ARG A 65 18.68 11.86 -3.83
N GLY A 66 18.41 10.79 -4.58
CA GLY A 66 19.44 10.01 -5.25
C GLY A 66 20.18 10.80 -6.31
N LEU A 67 21.45 10.45 -6.49
CA LEU A 67 22.29 10.90 -7.60
C LEU A 67 22.10 9.98 -8.80
N THR A 68 22.21 8.67 -8.58
CA THR A 68 22.13 7.66 -9.64
C THR A 68 21.21 6.52 -9.25
N LEU A 69 20.62 5.90 -10.26
CA LEU A 69 19.81 4.71 -10.13
C LEU A 69 20.46 3.60 -10.95
N ALA A 70 20.66 2.45 -10.32
CA ALA A 70 21.20 1.28 -11.01
C ALA A 70 20.20 0.77 -12.05
N ALA A 71 20.63 0.65 -13.31
CA ALA A 71 19.85 -0.03 -14.34
C ALA A 71 19.69 -1.54 -14.04
N ASP A 72 20.73 -2.13 -13.45
CA ASP A 72 20.71 -3.48 -12.89
C ASP A 72 21.11 -3.46 -11.39
N PRO A 73 20.11 -3.50 -10.48
CA PRO A 73 20.31 -3.62 -9.03
C PRO A 73 20.99 -4.92 -8.58
N LEU A 74 21.06 -5.95 -9.45
CA LEU A 74 21.69 -7.23 -9.15
C LEU A 74 23.17 -7.27 -9.58
N ALA A 75 23.63 -6.30 -10.36
CA ALA A 75 25.00 -6.26 -10.81
C ALA A 75 25.97 -6.21 -9.61
N SER A 76 27.05 -7.00 -9.67
CA SER A 76 27.98 -7.27 -8.56
C SER A 76 28.61 -6.03 -7.91
N HIS A 77 28.62 -4.92 -8.64
CA HIS A 77 29.11 -3.61 -8.18
C HIS A 77 28.14 -2.92 -7.20
N HIS A 78 26.83 -3.16 -7.32
CA HIS A 78 25.81 -2.57 -6.46
C HIS A 78 25.60 -3.42 -5.20
N GLN A 79 26.41 -3.17 -4.17
CA GLN A 79 26.28 -3.88 -2.90
C GLN A 79 25.24 -3.20 -2.02
N SER A 80 24.14 -3.88 -1.73
CA SER A 80 23.16 -3.41 -0.74
C SER A 80 23.76 -3.45 0.67
N ALA A 81 23.62 -2.38 1.43
CA ALA A 81 24.12 -2.28 2.80
C ALA A 81 23.45 -3.22 3.82
N CYS A 82 22.39 -3.95 3.42
CA CYS A 82 21.66 -4.90 4.27
C CYS A 82 21.47 -6.22 3.54
N SER A 83 21.28 -7.30 4.30
CA SER A 83 20.85 -8.59 3.75
C SER A 83 19.42 -8.51 3.20
N LEU A 84 19.24 -8.90 1.94
CA LEU A 84 17.92 -8.92 1.28
C LEU A 84 17.13 -10.22 1.53
N ALA A 85 17.74 -11.23 2.15
CA ALA A 85 17.13 -12.53 2.45
C ALA A 85 16.43 -13.19 1.23
N ARG A 86 17.14 -13.26 0.08
CA ARG A 86 16.66 -13.83 -1.19
C ARG A 86 15.48 -13.11 -1.86
N ARG A 87 15.12 -11.91 -1.38
CA ARG A 87 14.19 -11.03 -2.11
C ARG A 87 14.87 -10.39 -3.31
N GLN A 88 14.09 -10.11 -4.34
CA GLN A 88 14.57 -9.56 -5.59
C GLN A 88 14.70 -8.03 -5.46
N PRO A 89 15.90 -7.45 -5.59
CA PRO A 89 16.07 -6.00 -5.64
C PRO A 89 15.51 -5.47 -6.96
N VAL A 90 14.80 -4.34 -6.88
CA VAL A 90 14.14 -3.70 -8.03
C VAL A 90 14.67 -2.28 -8.25
N LEU A 91 14.90 -1.53 -7.18
CA LEU A 91 15.50 -0.20 -7.26
C LEU A 91 16.74 -0.18 -6.38
N HIS A 92 17.84 0.35 -6.90
CA HIS A 92 19.04 0.65 -6.12
C HIS A 92 19.47 2.08 -6.42
N VAL A 93 19.24 2.95 -5.45
CA VAL A 93 19.44 4.40 -5.56
C VAL A 93 20.68 4.77 -4.78
N ASP A 94 21.68 5.33 -5.44
CA ASP A 94 22.90 5.83 -4.79
C ASP A 94 22.68 7.27 -4.34
N GLY A 95 22.98 7.54 -3.08
CA GLY A 95 22.91 8.87 -2.50
C GLY A 95 24.24 9.62 -2.57
N PRO A 96 24.23 10.94 -2.36
CA PRO A 96 25.42 11.79 -2.43
C PRO A 96 26.49 11.48 -1.38
N ASP A 97 26.10 10.89 -0.24
CA ASP A 97 27.02 10.58 0.85
C ASP A 97 27.74 9.22 0.67
N GLY A 98 27.73 8.66 -0.56
CA GLY A 98 28.25 7.32 -0.84
C GLY A 98 27.40 6.18 -0.26
N ARG A 99 26.16 6.47 0.15
CA ARG A 99 25.24 5.51 0.77
C ARG A 99 24.09 5.22 -0.17
N SER A 100 23.70 3.96 -0.29
CA SER A 100 22.63 3.53 -1.17
C SER A 100 21.34 3.16 -0.44
N THR A 101 20.23 3.26 -1.15
CA THR A 101 18.91 2.76 -0.74
C THR A 101 18.45 1.73 -1.75
N THR A 102 18.20 0.50 -1.29
CA THR A 102 17.73 -0.60 -2.12
C THR A 102 16.30 -0.97 -1.77
N TYR A 103 15.42 -1.00 -2.76
CA TYR A 103 14.08 -1.57 -2.65
C TYR A 103 14.08 -2.99 -3.20
N SER A 104 13.49 -3.91 -2.46
CA SER A 104 13.36 -5.31 -2.87
C SER A 104 11.96 -5.84 -2.60
N VAL A 105 11.54 -6.82 -3.40
CA VAL A 105 10.23 -7.48 -3.30
C VAL A 105 10.39 -8.97 -3.11
N GLY A 106 9.44 -9.59 -2.41
CA GLY A 106 9.36 -11.03 -2.25
C GLY A 106 8.70 -11.44 -0.94
N SER A 107 8.98 -12.65 -0.48
CA SER A 107 8.36 -13.20 0.74
C SER A 107 8.60 -12.35 1.99
N ALA A 108 7.56 -12.26 2.81
CA ALA A 108 7.61 -11.62 4.12
C ALA A 108 8.72 -12.19 5.02
N PRO A 109 9.35 -11.36 5.86
CA PRO A 109 10.34 -11.82 6.84
C PRO A 109 9.73 -12.62 8.00
N SER A 110 8.43 -12.48 8.27
CA SER A 110 7.70 -13.20 9.33
C SER A 110 6.18 -13.25 9.04
N PRO A 111 5.41 -14.11 9.72
CA PRO A 111 3.99 -14.33 9.44
C PRO A 111 3.05 -13.15 9.78
N ILE A 112 3.53 -12.11 10.47
CA ILE A 112 2.72 -10.94 10.83
C ILE A 112 2.38 -10.07 9.61
N TRP A 113 3.11 -10.24 8.50
CA TRP A 113 2.93 -9.49 7.27
C TRP A 113 2.06 -10.26 6.28
N ARG A 114 1.28 -9.52 5.48
CA ARG A 114 0.40 -10.13 4.49
C ARG A 114 1.17 -10.50 3.22
N GLY A 115 1.56 -11.76 3.06
CA GLY A 115 2.09 -12.29 1.80
C GLY A 115 3.41 -11.67 1.36
N TRP A 116 3.48 -11.17 0.12
CA TRP A 116 4.68 -10.50 -0.40
C TRP A 116 4.79 -9.07 0.11
N VAL A 117 6.04 -8.62 0.31
CA VAL A 117 6.35 -7.32 0.92
C VAL A 117 7.29 -6.50 0.04
N LEU A 118 7.14 -5.18 0.12
CA LEU A 118 8.14 -4.20 -0.31
C LEU A 118 9.05 -3.91 0.88
N MET A 119 10.33 -4.21 0.71
CA MET A 119 11.37 -3.93 1.68
C MET A 119 12.22 -2.76 1.21
N ARG A 120 12.59 -1.88 2.13
CA ARG A 120 13.59 -0.82 1.94
C ARG A 120 14.79 -1.12 2.82
N CYS A 121 15.93 -1.34 2.20
CA CYS A 121 17.23 -1.29 2.85
C CYS A 121 17.84 0.09 2.62
N GLY A 122 18.05 0.83 3.69
CA GLY A 122 18.67 2.16 3.62
C GLY A 122 18.80 2.76 5.00
N GLN A 123 19.27 4.00 5.08
CA GLN A 123 19.37 4.70 6.35
C GLN A 123 18.02 4.79 7.05
N ALA A 124 18.05 4.72 8.39
CA ALA A 124 16.85 4.85 9.21
C ALA A 124 16.34 6.29 9.24
N PHE A 125 15.05 6.45 9.55
CA PHE A 125 14.45 7.76 9.77
C PHE A 125 14.65 8.20 11.22
N GLY A 126 14.86 9.50 11.41
CA GLY A 126 14.84 10.17 12.72
C GLY A 126 13.41 10.39 13.21
N SER A 127 13.27 10.92 14.43
CA SER A 127 11.98 11.28 15.03
C SER A 127 11.29 12.45 14.32
N ASP A 128 12.05 13.23 13.55
CA ASP A 128 11.61 14.31 12.66
C ASP A 128 11.08 13.79 11.31
N GLY A 129 11.17 12.49 11.04
CA GLY A 129 10.82 11.89 9.75
C GLY A 129 11.88 12.10 8.66
N GLY A 130 13.00 12.75 8.97
CA GLY A 130 14.14 12.90 8.09
C GLY A 130 15.00 11.63 8.04
N ILE A 131 15.86 11.50 7.02
CA ILE A 131 16.90 10.45 7.06
C ILE A 131 17.89 10.83 8.16
N ASN A 132 18.25 9.87 9.01
CA ASN A 132 19.29 10.06 10.01
C ASN A 132 20.68 9.70 9.42
N PRO A 133 21.55 10.69 9.11
CA PRO A 133 22.87 10.47 8.52
C PRO A 133 23.82 9.70 9.45
N GLY A 134 23.58 9.68 10.76
CA GLY A 134 24.37 8.88 11.70
C GLY A 134 23.95 7.40 11.76
N SER A 135 22.82 7.03 11.16
CA SER A 135 22.26 5.69 11.30
C SER A 135 22.91 4.67 10.37
N LYS A 136 23.01 3.42 10.85
CA LYS A 136 23.32 2.27 9.99
C LYS A 136 22.13 1.99 9.06
N ALA A 137 22.41 1.41 7.90
CA ALA A 137 21.37 0.91 7.02
C ALA A 137 20.55 -0.17 7.71
N GLN A 138 19.23 -0.09 7.58
CA GLN A 138 18.28 -1.05 8.15
C GLN A 138 17.36 -1.55 7.05
N ASN A 139 17.02 -2.84 7.10
CA ASN A 139 16.07 -3.46 6.19
C ASN A 139 14.69 -3.49 6.84
N ARG A 140 13.73 -2.73 6.30
CA ARG A 140 12.38 -2.60 6.88
C ARG A 140 11.30 -2.85 5.84
N VAL A 141 10.21 -3.49 6.26
CA VAL A 141 8.99 -3.58 5.46
C VAL A 141 8.37 -2.19 5.38
N VAL A 142 8.13 -1.72 4.15
CA VAL A 142 7.45 -0.45 3.85
C VAL A 142 6.00 -0.67 3.49
N LEU A 143 5.73 -1.78 2.78
CA LEU A 143 4.40 -2.13 2.32
C LEU A 143 4.27 -3.66 2.31
N ASP A 144 3.12 -4.17 2.70
CA ASP A 144 2.78 -5.59 2.63
C ASP A 144 1.55 -5.80 1.73
N GLY A 145 1.19 -7.05 1.47
CA GLY A 145 0.08 -7.39 0.59
C GLY A 145 0.37 -7.14 -0.90
N LEU A 146 1.65 -7.15 -1.29
CA LEU A 146 2.01 -7.05 -2.69
C LEU A 146 1.42 -8.21 -3.50
N ASP A 147 1.09 -7.94 -4.76
CA ASP A 147 0.64 -9.00 -5.67
C ASP A 147 1.84 -9.92 -6.03
N PRO A 148 1.84 -11.21 -5.66
CA PRO A 148 2.95 -12.12 -5.98
C PRO A 148 2.98 -12.55 -7.45
N ALA A 149 1.90 -12.31 -8.19
CA ALA A 149 1.76 -12.65 -9.61
C ALA A 149 1.01 -11.51 -10.33
N PRO A 150 1.64 -10.32 -10.44
CA PRO A 150 1.03 -9.20 -11.12
C PRO A 150 1.00 -9.45 -12.62
N ARG A 151 0.04 -8.83 -13.31
CA ARG A 151 0.11 -8.73 -14.77
C ARG A 151 1.33 -7.88 -15.14
N PRO A 152 2.09 -8.25 -16.19
CA PRO A 152 3.24 -7.47 -16.63
C PRO A 152 2.87 -6.01 -16.84
N TRP A 153 3.64 -5.11 -16.25
CA TRP A 153 3.47 -3.68 -16.43
C TRP A 153 4.02 -3.28 -17.80
N GLY A 154 3.12 -2.87 -18.70
CA GLY A 154 3.48 -2.34 -20.02
C GLY A 154 3.81 -0.85 -20.04
N GLY A 155 3.87 -0.20 -18.87
CA GLY A 155 3.74 1.26 -18.76
C GLY A 155 5.03 2.02 -18.50
N CYS A 156 5.97 1.99 -19.44
CA CYS A 156 6.97 3.05 -19.52
C CYS A 156 6.48 4.08 -20.52
N ALA A 157 5.70 5.05 -20.02
CA ALA A 157 5.04 6.04 -20.86
C ALA A 157 6.01 7.11 -21.40
N VAL A 158 7.31 6.98 -21.11
CA VAL A 158 8.37 7.86 -21.60
C VAL A 158 9.06 7.28 -22.83
N PRO A 159 9.34 8.10 -23.87
CA PRO A 159 10.18 7.69 -24.99
C PRO A 159 11.54 7.19 -24.50
N ASN A 160 12.10 6.14 -25.11
CA ASN A 160 13.43 5.60 -24.79
C ASN A 160 13.64 5.12 -23.33
N ALA A 161 12.58 4.98 -22.54
CA ALA A 161 12.70 4.45 -21.19
C ALA A 161 13.05 2.95 -21.21
N THR A 162 14.06 2.59 -20.42
CA THR A 162 14.49 1.20 -20.25
C THR A 162 13.96 0.63 -18.94
N PRO A 163 13.41 -0.60 -18.94
CA PRO A 163 12.97 -1.26 -17.71
C PRO A 163 14.17 -1.58 -16.82
N ILE A 164 14.01 -1.37 -15.51
CA ILE A 164 15.03 -1.68 -14.51
C ILE A 164 14.88 -3.16 -14.13
N ALA A 165 15.98 -3.92 -14.12
CA ALA A 165 16.04 -5.29 -13.62
C ALA A 165 15.01 -6.29 -14.19
N ALA A 166 14.48 -6.06 -15.40
CA ALA A 166 13.32 -6.80 -15.93
C ALA A 166 12.11 -6.83 -14.96
N SER A 167 11.92 -5.77 -14.17
CA SER A 167 10.93 -5.67 -13.09
C SER A 167 9.47 -5.62 -13.55
N GLN A 168 9.20 -5.66 -14.85
CA GLN A 168 7.86 -5.56 -15.43
C GLN A 168 6.88 -6.62 -14.88
N ALA A 169 7.39 -7.82 -14.55
CA ALA A 169 6.59 -8.91 -13.98
C ALA A 169 6.58 -8.93 -12.44
N LEU A 170 7.08 -7.89 -11.78
CA LEU A 170 7.15 -7.77 -10.33
C LEU A 170 6.11 -6.78 -9.79
N PRO A 171 5.70 -6.92 -8.52
CA PRO A 171 4.71 -6.02 -7.92
C PRO A 171 5.21 -4.58 -7.76
N LEU A 172 6.52 -4.40 -7.65
CA LEU A 172 7.17 -3.13 -7.93
C LEU A 172 7.82 -3.28 -9.30
N ALA A 173 7.38 -2.46 -10.24
CA ALA A 173 7.96 -2.38 -11.57
C ALA A 173 8.44 -0.95 -11.80
N ALA A 174 9.59 -0.78 -12.46
CA ALA A 174 10.16 0.53 -12.69
C ALA A 174 10.92 0.61 -14.02
N CYS A 175 10.98 1.82 -14.56
CA CYS A 175 11.80 2.16 -15.70
C CYS A 175 12.36 3.56 -15.58
N MET A 176 13.42 3.80 -16.34
CA MET A 176 14.16 5.04 -16.32
C MET A 176 14.48 5.46 -17.75
N GLU A 177 14.33 6.75 -18.03
CA GLU A 177 14.83 7.38 -19.23
C GLU A 177 16.24 7.95 -18.95
N PRO A 178 17.31 7.42 -19.57
CA PRO A 178 18.68 7.77 -19.21
C PRO A 178 19.07 9.22 -19.52
N SER A 179 18.46 9.84 -20.53
CA SER A 179 18.76 11.21 -20.96
C SER A 179 18.23 12.27 -20.01
N THR A 180 17.04 12.04 -19.45
CA THR A 180 16.34 13.01 -18.58
C THR A 180 16.49 12.67 -17.09
N GLY A 181 16.89 11.44 -16.77
CA GLY A 181 16.85 10.92 -15.41
C GLY A 181 15.43 10.75 -14.88
N LEU A 182 14.41 10.72 -15.76
CA LEU A 182 13.04 10.48 -15.36
C LEU A 182 12.84 9.00 -15.04
N VAL A 183 12.37 8.72 -13.83
CA VAL A 183 12.07 7.39 -13.35
C VAL A 183 10.56 7.27 -13.17
N GLN A 184 9.95 6.25 -13.75
CA GLN A 184 8.55 5.89 -13.54
C GLN A 184 8.47 4.54 -12.84
N TRP A 185 7.50 4.38 -11.95
CA TRP A 185 7.26 3.09 -11.29
C TRP A 185 5.78 2.83 -11.06
N GLN A 186 5.47 1.55 -10.88
CA GLN A 186 4.17 1.05 -10.47
C GLN A 186 4.33 0.14 -9.25
N LEU A 187 3.40 0.27 -8.30
CA LEU A 187 3.20 -0.64 -7.18
C LEU A 187 1.84 -1.31 -7.29
N ARG A 188 1.82 -2.65 -7.14
CA ARG A 188 0.60 -3.46 -7.17
C ARG A 188 0.42 -4.25 -5.89
N LEU A 189 -0.77 -4.14 -5.31
CA LEU A 189 -1.21 -4.91 -4.15
C LEU A 189 -2.39 -5.80 -4.52
N ARG A 190 -2.53 -6.89 -3.76
CA ARG A 190 -3.69 -7.78 -3.81
C ARG A 190 -4.36 -7.82 -2.44
N LEU A 191 -5.54 -7.21 -2.34
CA LEU A 191 -6.41 -7.32 -1.17
C LEU A 191 -7.54 -8.29 -1.46
N ARG A 192 -7.50 -9.49 -0.84
CA ARG A 192 -8.51 -10.53 -1.05
C ARG A 192 -8.70 -10.78 -2.57
N SER A 193 -9.83 -10.38 -3.14
CA SER A 193 -10.15 -10.48 -4.57
C SER A 193 -9.89 -9.19 -5.37
N ARG A 194 -9.54 -8.08 -4.72
CA ARG A 194 -9.33 -6.77 -5.37
C ARG A 194 -7.84 -6.52 -5.59
N GLN A 195 -7.52 -5.97 -6.76
CA GLN A 195 -6.21 -5.41 -7.06
C GLN A 195 -6.24 -3.91 -6.82
N LEU A 196 -5.21 -3.42 -6.15
CA LEU A 196 -4.94 -1.99 -5.96
C LEU A 196 -3.64 -1.67 -6.67
N GLU A 197 -3.65 -0.64 -7.48
CA GLU A 197 -2.49 -0.18 -8.20
C GLU A 197 -2.22 1.28 -7.84
N GLY A 198 -0.95 1.61 -7.77
CA GLY A 198 -0.45 2.97 -7.59
C GLY A 198 0.88 3.08 -8.30
N GLY A 199 1.45 4.27 -8.29
CA GLY A 199 2.71 4.52 -8.97
C GLY A 199 3.01 5.99 -9.00
N GLY A 200 4.10 6.32 -9.64
CA GLY A 200 4.52 7.70 -9.76
C GLY A 200 5.63 7.87 -10.77
N SER A 201 6.02 9.13 -10.92
CA SER A 201 7.18 9.52 -11.71
C SER A 201 8.01 10.52 -10.92
N SER A 202 9.32 10.43 -11.01
CA SER A 202 10.24 11.34 -10.34
C SER A 202 11.46 11.58 -11.22
N LEU A 203 11.91 12.83 -11.27
CA LEU A 203 13.22 13.17 -11.82
C LEU A 203 14.29 12.92 -10.75
N MET A 204 15.38 12.30 -11.14
CA MET A 204 16.58 12.23 -10.33
C MET A 204 17.36 13.53 -10.42
N LYS A 205 18.08 13.88 -9.35
CA LYS A 205 19.05 14.98 -9.39
C LYS A 205 20.32 14.45 -10.05
N GLY A 206 20.46 14.70 -11.35
CA GLY A 206 21.70 14.45 -12.10
C GLY A 206 22.85 15.29 -11.60
#